data_AF-A0A843BQ92-F1
#
_entry.id   AF-A0A843BQ92-F1
#
_cell.length_a   1.000
_cell.length_b   1.000
_cell.length_c   1.000
_cell.angle_alpha   90.00
_cell.angle_beta   90.00
_cell.angle_gamma   90.00
#
_symmetry.space_group_name_H-M   'P 1'
#
loop_
_entity.id
_entity.type
_entity.pdbx_description
1 polymer ?
#
loop_
_entity_poly.entity_id
_entity_poly.type
_entity_poly.pdbx_seq_one_letter_code
_entity_poly.pdbx_strand_id
1 'polypeptide(L)'
;MKTRTKIIIPVIAFLAIGLFYAFITANGFSFYDEGISLILYSDYQLQEFQSNSVDQDFPITKITDDDLKDTPELKNLIEKALSEEYPLNRVGRVPISFEELDNFHHQYAEILAAKYSRNSTDYFTVDKQHMPEKYLAISPSPHLRTFEGSYFEYDGQQYGIQPNRIYIPFVEEEDHLHLEVYKTNGSLREKDHTWADLSDKQIELEPQIVSAIDNIGKQQENIEVFSFGLSPATVTKHENWKVNTLDGFLFEYKDKVFSIGFWIA
;
A
#
# COMPACT_ATOMS: atom_id res chain seq x y z
N MET A 1 39.01 -47.93 16.62
CA MET A 1 39.02 -46.45 16.63
C MET A 1 38.55 -45.94 17.98
N LYS A 2 39.42 -45.22 18.70
CA LYS A 2 39.27 -44.88 20.11
C LYS A 2 38.19 -43.81 20.33
N THR A 3 37.32 -44.04 21.31
CA THR A 3 36.14 -43.28 21.74
C THR A 3 36.37 -41.77 21.89
N ARG A 4 37.62 -41.35 22.14
CA ARG A 4 38.03 -39.94 22.23
C ARG A 4 37.77 -39.14 20.96
N THR A 5 37.96 -39.73 19.78
CA THR A 5 37.74 -39.04 18.49
C THR A 5 36.25 -38.76 18.23
N LYS A 6 35.36 -39.61 18.77
CA LYS A 6 33.89 -39.46 18.59
C LYS A 6 33.29 -38.32 19.42
N ILE A 7 33.97 -37.87 20.47
CA ILE A 7 33.48 -36.79 21.36
C ILE A 7 34.12 -35.45 20.99
N ILE A 8 35.40 -35.45 20.58
CA ILE A 8 36.14 -34.23 20.29
C ILE A 8 35.60 -33.51 19.02
N ILE A 9 35.27 -34.26 17.96
CA ILE A 9 34.76 -33.69 16.71
C ILE A 9 33.44 -32.92 16.90
N PRO A 10 32.39 -33.47 17.53
CA PRO A 10 31.14 -32.74 17.73
C PRO A 10 31.27 -31.53 18.65
N VAL A 11 32.14 -31.57 19.67
CA VAL A 11 32.39 -30.42 20.55
C VAL A 11 33.09 -29.27 19.81
N ILE A 12 34.08 -29.58 18.97
CA ILE A 12 34.75 -28.57 18.13
C ILE A 12 33.76 -28.00 17.10
N ALA A 13 32.89 -28.82 16.51
CA ALA A 13 31.87 -28.35 15.58
C ALA A 13 30.87 -27.40 16.25
N PHE A 14 30.39 -27.72 17.46
CA PHE A 14 29.49 -26.85 18.22
C PHE A 14 30.14 -25.51 18.58
N LEU A 15 31.41 -25.53 19.00
CA LEU A 15 32.17 -24.32 19.30
C LEU A 15 32.43 -23.48 18.04
N ALA A 16 32.74 -24.11 16.91
CA ALA A 16 32.94 -23.41 15.65
C ALA A 16 31.65 -22.76 15.13
N ILE A 17 30.51 -23.43 15.24
CA ILE A 17 29.20 -22.86 14.89
C ILE A 17 28.85 -21.71 15.85
N GLY A 18 29.08 -21.88 17.16
CA GLY A 18 28.86 -20.82 18.15
C GLY A 18 29.73 -19.59 17.91
N LEU A 19 31.02 -19.77 17.58
CA LEU A 19 31.94 -18.69 17.23
C LEU A 19 31.57 -18.04 15.89
N PHE A 20 31.06 -18.80 14.92
CA PHE A 20 30.57 -18.26 13.65
C PHE A 20 29.33 -17.38 13.86
N TYR A 21 28.38 -17.80 14.70
CA TYR A 21 27.23 -16.96 15.09
C TYR A 21 27.66 -15.73 15.89
N ALA A 22 28.56 -15.87 16.86
CA ALA A 22 29.07 -14.72 17.60
C ALA A 22 29.82 -13.72 16.70
N PHE A 23 30.58 -14.21 15.72
CA PHE A 23 31.25 -13.40 14.71
C PHE A 23 30.23 -12.68 13.81
N ILE A 24 29.21 -13.38 13.32
CA ILE A 24 28.08 -12.80 12.55
C ILE A 24 27.41 -11.68 13.34
N THR A 25 27.08 -11.94 14.60
CA THR A 25 26.35 -10.99 15.46
C THR A 25 27.23 -9.79 15.82
N ALA A 26 28.51 -10.00 16.12
CA ALA A 26 29.45 -8.92 16.49
C ALA A 26 29.86 -8.05 15.30
N ASN A 27 29.78 -8.54 14.07
CA ASN A 27 30.08 -7.78 12.85
C ASN A 27 28.83 -7.18 12.19
N GLY A 28 27.66 -7.26 12.84
CA GLY A 28 26.42 -6.68 12.33
C GLY A 28 25.92 -7.37 11.06
N PHE A 29 26.18 -8.66 10.87
CA PHE A 29 25.58 -9.40 9.76
C PHE A 29 24.13 -9.76 10.13
N SER A 30 23.18 -9.18 9.41
CA SER A 30 21.76 -9.51 9.48
C SER A 30 21.43 -10.58 8.44
N PHE A 31 20.55 -11.53 8.76
CA PHE A 31 19.97 -12.45 7.77
C PHE A 31 18.83 -11.81 6.97
N TYR A 32 18.43 -10.60 7.38
CA TYR A 32 17.36 -9.83 6.76
C TYR A 32 17.98 -8.78 5.83
N ASP A 33 17.38 -8.61 4.66
CA ASP A 33 17.80 -7.59 3.72
C ASP A 33 17.30 -6.24 4.22
N GLU A 34 18.23 -5.39 4.68
CA GLU A 34 17.90 -4.04 5.11
C GLU A 34 18.04 -3.04 3.96
N GLY A 35 17.23 -1.99 3.99
CA GLY A 35 17.22 -1.02 2.91
C GLY A 35 16.55 0.30 3.23
N ILE A 36 16.64 1.21 2.26
CA ILE A 36 16.15 2.59 2.33
C ILE A 36 15.28 2.87 1.12
N SER A 37 14.12 3.49 1.35
CA SER A 37 13.20 3.96 0.32
C SER A 37 13.22 5.46 0.33
N LEU A 38 13.15 6.02 -0.85
CA LEU A 38 12.91 7.42 -1.06
C LEU A 38 11.69 7.55 -1.94
N ILE A 39 10.72 8.33 -1.47
CA ILE A 39 9.54 8.72 -2.23
C ILE A 39 9.74 10.17 -2.64
N LEU A 40 9.74 10.45 -3.93
CA LEU A 40 9.64 11.78 -4.49
C LEU A 40 8.17 12.06 -4.80
N TYR A 41 7.60 13.06 -4.13
CA TYR A 41 6.19 13.40 -4.27
C TYR A 41 5.93 14.10 -5.61
N SER A 42 4.85 13.72 -6.29
CA SER A 42 4.29 14.55 -7.36
C SER A 42 3.54 15.74 -6.75
N ASP A 43 3.33 16.81 -7.51
CA ASP A 43 2.58 17.98 -7.03
C ASP A 43 1.15 17.59 -6.63
N TYR A 44 0.54 16.65 -7.37
CA TYR A 44 -0.79 16.13 -7.08
C TYR A 44 -0.83 15.38 -5.73
N GLN A 45 0.09 14.44 -5.52
CA GLN A 45 0.14 13.65 -4.29
C GLN A 45 0.53 14.49 -3.07
N LEU A 46 1.38 15.51 -3.25
CA LEU A 46 1.70 16.44 -2.18
C LEU A 46 0.47 17.28 -1.77
N GLN A 47 -0.31 17.75 -2.75
CA GLN A 47 -1.57 18.46 -2.47
C GLN A 47 -2.60 17.57 -1.78
N GLU A 48 -2.74 16.32 -2.23
CA GLU A 48 -3.63 15.34 -1.59
C GLU A 48 -3.22 15.10 -0.14
N PHE A 49 -1.93 14.84 0.11
CA PHE A 49 -1.36 14.69 1.45
C PHE A 49 -1.64 15.92 2.33
N GLN A 50 -1.38 17.12 1.82
CA GLN A 50 -1.62 18.38 2.54
C GLN A 50 -3.11 18.76 2.68
N SER A 51 -4.01 18.09 1.97
CA SER A 51 -5.45 18.34 2.11
C SER A 51 -6.06 17.59 3.30
N ASN A 52 -5.42 16.51 3.77
CA ASN A 52 -5.86 15.75 4.93
C ASN A 52 -5.62 16.54 6.22
N SER A 53 -6.68 16.75 7.02
CA SER A 53 -6.67 17.61 8.23
C SER A 53 -5.63 17.22 9.29
N VAL A 54 -5.24 15.94 9.33
CA VAL A 54 -4.20 15.42 10.24
C VAL A 54 -2.79 15.77 9.74
N ASP A 55 -2.64 15.98 8.43
CA ASP A 55 -1.35 16.02 7.75
C ASP A 55 -0.96 17.41 7.21
N GLN A 56 -1.89 18.39 7.24
CA GLN A 56 -1.66 19.72 6.64
C GLN A 56 -0.44 20.47 7.19
N ASP A 57 -0.11 20.22 8.45
CA ASP A 57 0.93 20.95 9.19
C ASP A 57 2.25 20.16 9.34
N PHE A 58 2.45 19.06 8.59
CA PHE A 58 3.72 18.34 8.67
C PHE A 58 4.88 19.23 8.17
N PRO A 59 5.92 19.44 9.00
CA PRO A 59 7.04 20.29 8.62
C PRO A 59 7.82 19.66 7.46
N ILE A 60 8.15 20.50 6.46
CA ILE A 60 9.05 20.15 5.36
C ILE A 60 10.40 20.82 5.63
N THR A 61 11.40 20.02 6.01
CA THR A 61 12.74 20.55 6.28
C THR A 61 13.51 20.72 4.97
N LYS A 62 13.99 21.92 4.67
CA LYS A 62 14.86 22.16 3.49
C LYS A 62 16.28 21.70 3.79
N ILE A 63 16.82 20.82 2.95
CA ILE A 63 18.19 20.30 3.06
C ILE A 63 19.05 20.73 1.86
N THR A 64 20.35 20.65 2.03
CA THR A 64 21.36 21.06 1.05
C THR A 64 22.36 19.93 0.77
N ASP A 65 23.28 20.16 -0.19
CA ASP A 65 24.36 19.21 -0.45
C ASP A 65 25.28 19.00 0.77
N ASP A 66 25.42 20.00 1.64
CA ASP A 66 26.24 19.90 2.86
C ASP A 66 25.61 18.94 3.88
N ASP A 67 24.29 18.88 3.94
CA ASP A 67 23.55 17.96 4.82
C ASP A 67 23.69 16.50 4.35
N LEU A 68 23.93 16.29 3.06
CA LEU A 68 24.08 14.97 2.45
C LEU A 68 25.53 14.48 2.35
N LYS A 69 26.51 15.29 2.77
CA LYS A 69 27.95 15.00 2.59
C LYS A 69 28.37 13.65 3.20
N ASP A 70 27.74 13.28 4.32
CA ASP A 70 28.05 12.07 5.06
C ASP A 70 27.12 10.91 4.70
N THR A 71 26.18 11.08 3.77
CA THR A 71 25.19 10.08 3.35
C THR A 71 25.12 9.94 1.81
N PRO A 72 26.22 9.50 1.15
CA PRO A 72 26.28 9.43 -0.31
C PRO A 72 25.24 8.48 -0.92
N GLU A 73 24.84 7.42 -0.23
CA GLU A 73 23.78 6.50 -0.68
C GLU A 73 22.42 7.20 -0.79
N LEU A 74 22.09 8.08 0.16
CA LEU A 74 20.87 8.89 0.13
C LEU A 74 20.94 9.91 -1.02
N LYS A 75 22.10 10.53 -1.23
CA LYS A 75 22.30 11.43 -2.38
C LYS A 75 22.08 10.70 -3.70
N ASN A 76 22.60 9.49 -3.85
CA ASN A 76 22.40 8.68 -5.04
C ASN A 76 20.92 8.31 -5.27
N LEU A 77 20.17 8.04 -4.19
CA LEU A 77 18.72 7.80 -4.29
C LEU A 77 17.96 9.06 -4.74
N ILE A 78 18.32 10.22 -4.19
CA ILE A 78 17.73 11.51 -4.61
C ILE A 78 18.00 11.77 -6.10
N GLU A 79 19.25 11.59 -6.54
CA GLU A 79 19.63 11.77 -7.95
C GLU A 79 18.92 10.78 -8.86
N LYS A 80 18.75 9.52 -8.42
CA LYS A 80 17.96 8.52 -9.14
C LYS A 80 16.50 8.96 -9.28
N ALA A 81 15.85 9.32 -8.18
CA ALA A 81 14.45 9.75 -8.20
C ALA A 81 14.24 10.98 -9.10
N LEU A 82 15.14 11.97 -9.05
CA LEU A 82 15.10 13.16 -9.90
C LEU A 82 15.35 12.87 -11.39
N SER A 83 15.92 11.72 -11.73
CA SER A 83 16.16 11.30 -13.11
C SER A 83 14.99 10.53 -13.74
N GLU A 84 14.00 10.14 -12.93
CA GLU A 84 12.84 9.38 -13.39
C GLU A 84 11.70 10.32 -13.79
N GLU A 85 10.91 9.92 -14.79
CA GLU A 85 9.66 10.59 -15.13
C GLU A 85 8.55 10.08 -14.21
N TYR A 86 7.69 10.98 -13.71
CA TYR A 86 6.58 10.56 -12.87
C TYR A 86 5.66 9.61 -13.62
N PRO A 87 5.37 8.41 -13.06
CA PRO A 87 4.41 7.51 -13.66
C PRO A 87 3.01 8.13 -13.59
N LEU A 88 2.17 7.80 -14.56
CA LEU A 88 0.76 8.13 -14.50
C LEU A 88 0.01 7.08 -13.68
N ASN A 89 -1.02 7.52 -12.97
CA ASN A 89 -1.82 6.69 -12.08
C ASN A 89 -2.47 5.51 -12.81
N ARG A 90 -2.28 4.31 -12.25
CA ARG A 90 -2.89 3.08 -12.78
C ARG A 90 -4.30 2.85 -12.26
N VAL A 91 -4.63 3.53 -11.16
CA VAL A 91 -5.90 3.46 -10.46
C VAL A 91 -6.55 4.83 -10.54
N GLY A 92 -7.77 4.89 -11.06
CA GLY A 92 -8.59 6.08 -11.03
C GLY A 92 -9.36 6.12 -9.72
N ARG A 93 -9.30 7.27 -9.04
CA ARG A 93 -9.94 7.48 -7.73
C ARG A 93 -10.99 8.58 -7.84
N VAL A 94 -12.13 8.38 -7.21
CA VAL A 94 -13.16 9.42 -7.01
C VAL A 94 -13.78 9.29 -5.62
N PRO A 95 -14.12 10.40 -4.96
CA PRO A 95 -14.92 10.34 -3.74
C PRO A 95 -16.27 9.67 -4.01
N ILE A 96 -16.74 8.85 -3.07
CA ILE A 96 -18.05 8.20 -3.11
C ILE A 96 -18.60 8.09 -1.69
N SER A 97 -19.91 8.22 -1.52
CA SER A 97 -20.55 7.94 -0.22
C SER A 97 -20.73 6.43 -0.01
N PHE A 98 -20.94 6.00 1.24
CA PHE A 98 -21.28 4.60 1.52
C PHE A 98 -22.57 4.18 0.82
N GLU A 99 -23.60 5.04 0.82
CA GLU A 99 -24.89 4.76 0.21
C GLU A 99 -24.77 4.53 -1.31
N GLU A 100 -24.03 5.40 -2.02
CA GLU A 100 -23.79 5.24 -3.46
C GLU A 100 -23.06 3.94 -3.76
N LEU A 101 -21.99 3.64 -3.02
CA LEU A 101 -21.22 2.41 -3.21
C LEU A 101 -22.06 1.16 -2.90
N ASP A 102 -22.91 1.21 -1.88
CA ASP A 102 -23.78 0.10 -1.51
C ASP A 102 -24.87 -0.15 -2.56
N ASN A 103 -25.49 0.93 -3.06
CA ASN A 103 -26.47 0.86 -4.13
C ASN A 103 -25.86 0.24 -5.40
N PHE A 104 -24.64 0.66 -5.75
CA PHE A 104 -23.91 0.05 -6.86
C PHE A 104 -23.71 -1.45 -6.65
N HIS A 105 -23.19 -1.87 -5.48
CA HIS A 105 -22.94 -3.29 -5.21
C HIS A 105 -24.22 -4.13 -5.31
N HIS A 106 -25.36 -3.64 -4.80
CA HIS A 106 -26.63 -4.37 -4.90
C HIS A 106 -27.13 -4.47 -6.34
N GLN A 107 -27.08 -3.37 -7.11
CA GLN A 107 -27.44 -3.40 -8.53
C GLN A 107 -26.53 -4.37 -9.31
N TYR A 108 -25.23 -4.36 -9.02
CA TYR A 108 -24.28 -5.22 -9.69
C TYR A 108 -24.43 -6.69 -9.29
N ALA A 109 -24.79 -6.97 -8.04
CA ALA A 109 -25.11 -8.31 -7.56
C ALA A 109 -26.28 -8.94 -8.34
N GLU A 110 -27.30 -8.16 -8.72
CA GLU A 110 -28.41 -8.64 -9.56
C GLU A 110 -27.95 -9.03 -10.97
N ILE A 111 -27.02 -8.27 -11.54
CA ILE A 111 -26.43 -8.57 -12.85
C ILE A 111 -25.60 -9.85 -12.79
N LEU A 112 -24.76 -9.98 -11.76
CA LEU A 112 -23.96 -11.19 -11.53
C LEU A 112 -24.86 -12.40 -11.26
N ALA A 113 -25.90 -12.25 -10.44
CA ALA A 113 -26.89 -13.28 -10.14
C ALA A 113 -27.54 -13.83 -11.42
N ALA A 114 -27.93 -12.95 -12.34
CA ALA A 114 -28.46 -13.34 -13.64
C ALA A 114 -27.44 -14.12 -14.48
N LYS A 115 -26.17 -13.67 -14.54
CA LYS A 115 -25.10 -14.34 -15.32
C LYS A 115 -24.78 -15.74 -14.78
N TYR A 116 -24.63 -15.88 -13.47
CA TYR A 116 -24.18 -17.12 -12.83
C TYR A 116 -25.30 -17.99 -12.27
N SER A 117 -26.57 -17.61 -12.47
CA SER A 117 -27.75 -18.31 -11.95
C SER A 117 -27.68 -18.54 -10.42
N ARG A 118 -27.29 -17.48 -9.68
CA ARG A 118 -27.21 -17.43 -8.20
C ARG A 118 -28.22 -16.42 -7.65
N ASN A 119 -28.44 -16.39 -6.33
CA ASN A 119 -29.17 -15.28 -5.72
C ASN A 119 -28.22 -14.09 -5.53
N SER A 120 -28.71 -12.86 -5.68
CA SER A 120 -27.91 -11.64 -5.51
C SER A 120 -27.33 -11.50 -4.10
N THR A 121 -28.07 -11.96 -3.08
CA THR A 121 -27.60 -11.98 -1.68
C THR A 121 -26.38 -12.88 -1.46
N ASP A 122 -26.15 -13.88 -2.32
CA ASP A 122 -25.03 -14.81 -2.19
C ASP A 122 -23.68 -14.18 -2.54
N TYR A 123 -23.68 -12.98 -3.11
CA TYR A 123 -22.47 -12.19 -3.38
C TYR A 123 -22.03 -11.35 -2.19
N PHE A 124 -22.79 -11.35 -1.10
CA PHE A 124 -22.46 -10.61 0.11
C PHE A 124 -22.12 -11.56 1.26
N THR A 125 -20.93 -11.41 1.80
CA THR A 125 -20.52 -12.06 3.04
C THR A 125 -20.48 -11.03 4.16
N VAL A 126 -21.11 -11.35 5.30
CA VAL A 126 -21.09 -10.51 6.50
C VAL A 126 -20.28 -11.20 7.58
N ASP A 127 -19.13 -10.61 7.92
CA ASP A 127 -18.32 -11.03 9.05
C ASP A 127 -18.66 -10.17 10.27
N LYS A 128 -19.32 -10.79 11.25
CA LYS A 128 -19.64 -10.21 12.55
C LYS A 128 -18.42 -10.37 13.44
N GLN A 129 -17.43 -9.50 13.29
CA GLN A 129 -16.22 -9.56 14.10
C GLN A 129 -16.54 -9.48 15.61
N HIS A 130 -15.81 -10.27 16.41
CA HIS A 130 -15.77 -10.11 17.87
C HIS A 130 -15.02 -8.82 18.22
N MET A 131 -15.77 -7.72 18.38
CA MET A 131 -15.23 -6.45 18.85
C MET A 131 -15.04 -6.45 20.38
N PRO A 132 -13.99 -5.78 20.93
CA PRO A 132 -13.85 -5.57 22.36
C PRO A 132 -15.10 -4.93 22.99
N GLU A 133 -15.53 -5.40 24.17
CA GLU A 133 -16.80 -5.01 24.83
C GLU A 133 -17.04 -3.50 24.93
N LYS A 134 -15.98 -2.69 25.01
CA LYS A 134 -16.08 -1.22 25.09
C LYS A 134 -16.76 -0.56 23.88
N TYR A 135 -16.79 -1.24 22.73
CA TYR A 135 -17.44 -0.74 21.50
C TYR A 135 -18.88 -1.26 21.34
N LEU A 136 -19.30 -2.27 22.11
CA LEU A 136 -20.66 -2.85 22.06
C LEU A 136 -21.73 -1.94 22.70
N ALA A 137 -21.33 -0.88 23.40
CA ALA A 137 -22.25 0.03 24.09
C ALA A 137 -22.92 1.06 23.16
N ILE A 138 -22.53 1.14 21.88
CA ILE A 138 -22.83 2.31 21.01
C ILE A 138 -23.77 1.98 19.83
N SER A 139 -23.76 0.76 19.27
CA SER A 139 -24.78 0.30 18.29
C SER A 139 -24.88 -1.23 18.25
N PRO A 140 -25.99 -1.81 17.76
CA PRO A 140 -26.29 -3.21 18.04
C PRO A 140 -25.50 -4.26 17.24
N SER A 141 -24.77 -3.94 16.15
CA SER A 141 -23.83 -4.90 15.50
C SER A 141 -22.97 -4.25 14.39
N PRO A 142 -21.72 -3.83 14.68
CA PRO A 142 -20.77 -3.51 13.63
C PRO A 142 -20.47 -4.77 12.83
N HIS A 143 -20.20 -4.63 11.55
CA HIS A 143 -19.82 -5.76 10.74
C HIS A 143 -18.98 -5.33 9.55
N LEU A 144 -18.19 -6.27 9.07
CA LEU A 144 -17.48 -6.15 7.82
C LEU A 144 -18.33 -6.81 6.74
N ARG A 145 -18.77 -6.04 5.76
CA ARG A 145 -19.43 -6.57 4.57
C ARG A 145 -18.42 -6.71 3.45
N THR A 146 -18.36 -7.89 2.85
CA THR A 146 -17.54 -8.19 1.68
C THR A 146 -18.44 -8.50 0.50
N PHE A 147 -18.18 -7.86 -0.64
CA PHE A 147 -18.85 -8.08 -1.91
C PHE A 147 -17.95 -8.88 -2.86
N GLU A 148 -18.46 -10.01 -3.37
CA GLU A 148 -17.75 -10.95 -4.24
C GLU A 148 -17.82 -10.60 -5.74
N GLY A 149 -18.08 -9.33 -6.07
CA GLY A 149 -18.16 -8.80 -7.44
C GLY A 149 -17.11 -7.72 -7.73
N SER A 150 -15.84 -7.99 -7.44
CA SER A 150 -14.76 -6.99 -7.52
C SER A 150 -14.28 -6.65 -8.93
N TYR A 151 -14.92 -7.19 -9.97
CA TYR A 151 -14.52 -7.00 -11.35
C TYR A 151 -15.73 -6.81 -12.24
N PHE A 152 -15.58 -6.05 -13.33
CA PHE A 152 -16.58 -5.88 -14.39
C PHE A 152 -15.90 -5.71 -15.75
N GLU A 153 -16.64 -5.91 -16.83
CA GLU A 153 -16.19 -5.63 -18.20
C GLU A 153 -17.01 -4.48 -18.78
N TYR A 154 -16.34 -3.51 -19.38
CA TYR A 154 -16.97 -2.37 -20.04
C TYR A 154 -16.16 -1.98 -21.28
N ASP A 155 -16.82 -1.76 -22.41
CA ASP A 155 -16.20 -1.46 -23.71
C ASP A 155 -15.07 -2.45 -24.10
N GLY A 156 -15.30 -3.74 -23.83
CA GLY A 156 -14.32 -4.82 -24.08
C GLY A 156 -13.06 -4.77 -23.21
N GLN A 157 -13.02 -3.90 -22.20
CA GLN A 157 -11.95 -3.80 -21.23
C GLN A 157 -12.43 -4.30 -19.86
N GLN A 158 -11.61 -5.13 -19.22
CA GLN A 158 -11.88 -5.61 -17.87
C GLN A 158 -11.26 -4.69 -16.83
N TYR A 159 -12.03 -4.43 -15.78
CA TYR A 159 -11.68 -3.55 -14.69
C TYR A 159 -11.86 -4.25 -13.35
N GLY A 160 -11.05 -3.87 -12.37
CA GLY A 160 -11.29 -4.14 -10.97
C GLY A 160 -11.84 -2.90 -10.27
N ILE A 161 -12.63 -3.12 -9.21
CA ILE A 161 -13.25 -2.07 -8.41
C ILE A 161 -13.01 -2.29 -6.91
N GLN A 162 -12.70 -1.21 -6.20
CA GLN A 162 -12.52 -1.17 -4.74
C GLN A 162 -13.18 0.10 -4.14
N PRO A 163 -13.54 0.09 -2.84
CA PRO A 163 -13.44 -1.01 -1.90
C PRO A 163 -14.59 -2.02 -2.07
N ASN A 164 -14.25 -3.30 -2.13
CA ASN A 164 -15.21 -4.41 -2.10
C ASN A 164 -15.45 -4.94 -0.67
N ARG A 165 -14.69 -4.42 0.30
CA ARG A 165 -14.81 -4.73 1.73
C ARG A 165 -15.03 -3.43 2.46
N ILE A 166 -16.22 -3.26 3.02
CA ILE A 166 -16.59 -2.02 3.69
C ILE A 166 -16.87 -2.33 5.15
N TYR A 167 -16.15 -1.63 6.01
CA TYR A 167 -16.45 -1.61 7.44
C TYR A 167 -17.62 -0.65 7.63
N ILE A 168 -18.68 -1.12 8.27
CA ILE A 168 -19.85 -0.29 8.56
C ILE A 168 -19.71 0.15 10.01
N PRO A 169 -19.27 1.40 10.27
CA PRO A 169 -18.99 1.89 11.62
C PRO A 169 -20.27 2.13 12.43
N PHE A 170 -20.07 2.38 13.72
CA PHE A 170 -21.12 2.61 14.72
C PHE A 170 -21.70 4.03 14.76
N VAL A 171 -21.08 5.00 14.07
CA VAL A 171 -21.36 6.44 14.22
C VAL A 171 -21.35 7.11 12.85
N GLU A 172 -22.05 8.25 12.72
CA GLU A 172 -21.93 9.22 11.62
C GLU A 172 -20.50 9.78 11.57
N GLU A 173 -19.52 8.97 11.15
CA GLU A 173 -18.26 9.52 10.60
C GLU A 173 -18.58 10.05 9.20
N GLU A 174 -17.97 11.18 8.82
CA GLU A 174 -18.06 11.64 7.43
C GLU A 174 -17.52 10.52 6.52
N ASP A 175 -18.37 10.05 5.61
CA ASP A 175 -18.04 9.00 4.64
C ASP A 175 -16.96 9.52 3.68
N HIS A 176 -15.69 9.36 4.06
CA HIS A 176 -14.56 9.60 3.18
C HIS A 176 -14.13 8.29 2.52
N LEU A 177 -15.00 7.72 1.70
CA LEU A 177 -14.63 6.59 0.84
C LEU A 177 -14.16 7.10 -0.51
N HIS A 178 -13.18 6.39 -1.08
CA HIS A 178 -12.77 6.56 -2.45
C HIS A 178 -13.14 5.31 -3.23
N LEU A 179 -13.90 5.48 -4.30
CA LEU A 179 -14.06 4.47 -5.32
C LEU A 179 -12.78 4.41 -6.13
N GLU A 180 -12.18 3.23 -6.20
CA GLU A 180 -10.99 2.96 -6.99
C GLU A 180 -11.34 2.02 -8.15
N VAL A 181 -10.97 2.40 -9.36
CA VAL A 181 -11.11 1.56 -10.56
C VAL A 181 -9.75 1.41 -11.24
N TYR A 182 -9.41 0.19 -11.64
CA TYR A 182 -8.14 -0.09 -12.32
C TYR A 182 -8.33 -1.09 -13.46
N LYS A 183 -7.51 -0.97 -14.50
CA LYS A 183 -7.49 -1.95 -15.61
C LYS A 183 -6.83 -3.24 -15.13
N THR A 184 -7.43 -4.39 -15.47
CA THR A 184 -6.82 -5.68 -15.14
C THR A 184 -5.57 -5.92 -15.98
N ASN A 185 -4.55 -6.54 -15.37
CA ASN A 185 -3.34 -6.95 -16.08
C ASN A 185 -3.60 -8.28 -16.83
N GLY A 186 -4.34 -8.19 -17.93
CA GLY A 186 -4.73 -9.33 -18.75
C GLY A 186 -6.15 -9.82 -18.49
N SER A 187 -6.56 -10.82 -19.26
CA SER A 187 -7.91 -11.39 -19.21
C SER A 187 -8.13 -12.18 -17.92
N LEU A 188 -9.22 -11.85 -17.24
CA LEU A 188 -9.73 -12.60 -16.10
C LEU A 188 -10.17 -14.00 -16.56
N ARG A 189 -10.00 -14.97 -15.66
CA ARG A 189 -10.47 -16.35 -15.87
C ARG A 189 -11.67 -16.58 -14.97
N GLU A 190 -12.79 -17.06 -15.53
CA GLU A 190 -14.05 -17.24 -14.79
C GLU A 190 -13.96 -18.22 -13.61
N LYS A 191 -12.97 -19.13 -13.64
CA LYS A 191 -12.69 -20.04 -12.51
C LYS A 191 -12.04 -19.34 -11.31
N ASP A 192 -11.40 -18.19 -11.53
CA ASP A 192 -10.60 -17.46 -10.54
C ASP A 192 -11.33 -16.18 -10.09
N HIS A 193 -12.25 -15.65 -10.92
CA HIS A 193 -12.91 -14.36 -10.71
C HIS A 193 -14.38 -14.37 -11.15
N THR A 194 -15.19 -13.56 -10.48
CA THR A 194 -16.58 -13.27 -10.85
C THR A 194 -16.67 -11.88 -11.46
N TRP A 195 -17.26 -11.76 -12.66
CA TRP A 195 -17.57 -10.48 -13.30
C TRP A 195 -18.73 -10.61 -14.28
N ALA A 196 -19.33 -9.49 -14.66
CA ALA A 196 -20.28 -9.40 -15.77
C ALA A 196 -19.94 -8.20 -16.67
N ASP A 197 -20.47 -8.28 -17.89
CA ASP A 197 -20.37 -7.22 -18.88
C ASP A 197 -21.42 -6.17 -18.56
N LEU A 198 -21.00 -4.92 -18.41
CA LEU A 198 -21.86 -3.78 -18.19
C LEU A 198 -22.11 -3.07 -19.52
N SER A 199 -23.38 -2.86 -19.86
CA SER A 199 -23.78 -2.01 -20.97
C SER A 199 -23.57 -0.53 -20.64
N ASP A 200 -23.52 0.33 -21.67
CA ASP A 200 -23.48 1.79 -21.50
C ASP A 200 -24.57 2.27 -20.57
N LYS A 201 -25.81 1.78 -20.74
CA LYS A 201 -26.93 2.15 -19.87
C LYS A 201 -26.72 1.77 -18.41
N GLN A 202 -26.04 0.66 -18.11
CA GLN A 202 -25.78 0.23 -16.74
C GLN A 202 -24.65 1.05 -16.10
N ILE A 203 -23.62 1.38 -16.88
CA ILE A 203 -22.49 2.20 -16.45
C ILE A 203 -22.90 3.67 -16.27
N GLU A 204 -23.74 4.21 -17.16
CA GLU A 204 -24.24 5.59 -17.08
C GLU A 204 -25.09 5.87 -15.82
N LEU A 205 -25.66 4.84 -15.21
CA LEU A 205 -26.36 4.95 -13.93
C LEU A 205 -25.41 5.15 -12.74
N GLU A 206 -24.10 4.94 -12.95
CA GLU A 206 -23.06 4.94 -11.93
C GLU A 206 -21.92 5.91 -12.33
N PRO A 207 -22.18 7.23 -12.33
CA PRO A 207 -21.27 8.24 -12.87
C PRO A 207 -19.89 8.25 -12.20
N GLN A 208 -19.79 7.80 -10.95
CA GLN A 208 -18.53 7.65 -10.22
C GLN A 208 -17.63 6.59 -10.86
N ILE A 209 -18.18 5.49 -11.38
CA ILE A 209 -17.38 4.45 -12.07
C ILE A 209 -16.82 5.01 -13.36
N VAL A 210 -17.64 5.71 -14.16
CA VAL A 210 -17.18 6.37 -15.39
C VAL A 210 -16.09 7.37 -15.08
N SER A 211 -16.31 8.24 -14.08
CA SER A 211 -15.33 9.24 -13.68
C SER A 211 -14.04 8.61 -13.16
N ALA A 212 -14.11 7.48 -12.45
CA ALA A 212 -12.93 6.75 -12.01
C ALA A 212 -12.17 6.15 -13.21
N ILE A 213 -12.85 5.51 -14.16
CA ILE A 213 -12.23 5.00 -15.40
C ILE A 213 -11.54 6.14 -16.15
N ASP A 214 -12.21 7.28 -16.29
CA ASP A 214 -11.68 8.46 -16.95
C ASP A 214 -10.46 9.05 -16.24
N ASN A 215 -10.36 8.89 -14.92
CA ASN A 215 -9.22 9.39 -14.14
C ASN A 215 -7.96 8.52 -14.29
N ILE A 216 -8.05 7.31 -14.86
CA ILE A 216 -6.88 6.46 -15.09
C ILE A 216 -5.92 7.12 -16.08
N GLY A 217 -4.66 7.25 -15.70
CA GLY A 217 -3.61 7.80 -16.54
C GLY A 217 -3.61 9.32 -16.67
N LYS A 218 -4.32 10.06 -15.80
CA LYS A 218 -4.40 11.53 -15.84
C LYS A 218 -3.56 12.24 -14.77
N GLN A 219 -3.27 11.56 -13.67
CA GLN A 219 -2.57 12.13 -12.52
C GLN A 219 -1.17 11.52 -12.42
N GLN A 220 -0.18 12.33 -12.05
CA GLN A 220 1.16 11.86 -11.77
C GLN A 220 1.21 11.24 -10.37
N GLU A 221 1.65 9.99 -10.27
CA GLU A 221 1.94 9.30 -9.00
C GLU A 221 3.35 9.64 -8.52
N ASN A 222 3.68 9.26 -7.29
CA ASN A 222 5.01 9.43 -6.72
C ASN A 222 6.04 8.55 -7.45
N ILE A 223 7.31 8.97 -7.36
CA ILE A 223 8.44 8.13 -7.75
C ILE A 223 8.98 7.46 -6.48
N GLU A 224 9.04 6.13 -6.47
CA GLU A 224 9.61 5.35 -5.37
C GLU A 224 10.90 4.67 -5.81
N VAL A 225 12.01 4.99 -5.13
CA VAL A 225 13.30 4.36 -5.38
C VAL A 225 13.83 3.68 -4.12
N PHE A 226 14.49 2.55 -4.32
CA PHE A 226 14.94 1.68 -3.24
C PHE A 226 16.45 1.42 -3.36
N SER A 227 17.10 1.32 -2.21
CA SER A 227 18.43 0.72 -2.06
C SER A 227 18.31 -0.51 -1.16
N PHE A 228 18.72 -1.66 -1.68
CA PHE A 228 18.65 -2.96 -1.01
C PHE A 228 20.05 -3.45 -0.59
N GLY A 229 20.09 -4.40 0.36
CA GLY A 229 21.33 -5.07 0.75
C GLY A 229 22.29 -4.16 1.52
N LEU A 230 21.76 -3.17 2.24
CA LEU A 230 22.56 -2.29 3.09
C LEU A 230 22.91 -3.01 4.39
N SER A 231 24.09 -2.71 4.94
CA SER A 231 24.44 -3.23 6.27
C SER A 231 23.62 -2.51 7.36
N PRO A 232 23.37 -3.16 8.51
CA PRO A 232 22.63 -2.53 9.61
C PRO A 232 23.29 -1.24 10.10
N ALA A 233 24.62 -1.21 10.16
CA ALA A 233 25.36 0.01 10.51
C ALA A 233 25.10 1.16 9.52
N THR A 234 24.89 0.85 8.23
CA THR A 234 24.58 1.85 7.21
C THR A 234 23.15 2.35 7.38
N VAL A 235 22.18 1.44 7.56
CA VAL A 235 20.77 1.81 7.81
C VAL A 235 20.66 2.68 9.06
N THR A 236 21.25 2.26 10.19
CA THR A 236 21.28 3.05 11.43
C THR A 236 21.93 4.41 11.25
N LYS A 237 22.96 4.53 10.40
CA LYS A 237 23.57 5.82 10.07
C LYS A 237 22.56 6.75 9.38
N HIS A 238 21.75 6.25 8.45
CA HIS A 238 20.74 7.04 7.76
C HIS A 238 19.51 7.35 8.63
N GLU A 239 19.11 6.42 9.52
CA GLU A 239 18.10 6.69 10.55
C GLU A 239 18.54 7.83 11.47
N ASN A 240 19.79 7.79 11.94
CA ASN A 240 20.36 8.86 12.75
C ASN A 240 20.44 10.18 11.98
N TRP A 241 20.80 10.14 10.70
CA TRP A 241 20.76 11.33 9.86
C TRP A 241 19.35 11.93 9.79
N LYS A 242 18.32 11.10 9.55
CA LYS A 242 16.91 11.54 9.51
C LYS A 242 16.52 12.24 10.81
N VAL A 243 16.79 11.59 11.96
CA VAL A 243 16.43 12.11 13.29
C VAL A 243 17.16 13.42 13.62
N ASN A 244 18.41 13.58 13.18
CA ASN A 244 19.21 14.75 13.52
C ASN A 244 19.06 15.92 12.54
N THR A 245 18.54 15.66 11.34
CA THR A 245 18.49 16.66 10.25
C THR A 245 17.07 17.12 9.95
N LEU A 246 16.07 16.25 10.10
CA LEU A 246 14.69 16.55 9.70
C LEU A 246 13.81 16.80 10.92
N ASP A 247 12.93 17.81 10.82
CA ASP A 247 11.90 18.12 11.82
C ASP A 247 10.66 17.22 11.69
N GLY A 248 10.63 16.37 10.66
CA GLY A 248 9.55 15.45 10.32
C GLY A 248 10.05 14.34 9.41
N PHE A 249 9.14 13.76 8.61
CA PHE A 249 9.50 12.74 7.63
C PHE A 249 9.60 13.28 6.19
N LEU A 250 9.14 14.53 5.96
CA LEU A 250 9.24 15.23 4.69
C LEU A 250 10.45 16.16 4.67
N PHE A 251 11.11 16.24 3.52
CA PHE A 251 12.19 17.19 3.28
C PHE A 251 12.18 17.72 1.86
N GLU A 252 12.70 18.93 1.68
CA GLU A 252 12.83 19.59 0.38
C GLU A 252 14.31 19.60 -0.06
N TYR A 253 14.57 19.15 -1.28
CA TYR A 253 15.87 19.27 -1.94
C TYR A 253 15.67 19.65 -3.40
N LYS A 254 16.35 20.71 -3.87
CA LYS A 254 16.17 21.28 -5.23
C LYS A 254 14.70 21.54 -5.60
N ASP A 255 13.96 22.16 -4.67
CA ASP A 255 12.55 22.54 -4.81
C ASP A 255 11.61 21.33 -5.09
N LYS A 256 12.04 20.13 -4.67
CA LYS A 256 11.27 18.88 -4.72
C LYS A 256 11.13 18.30 -3.34
N VAL A 257 9.96 17.74 -3.05
CA VAL A 257 9.61 17.19 -1.73
C VAL A 257 9.76 15.67 -1.74
N PHE A 258 10.42 15.17 -0.71
CA PHE A 258 10.71 13.76 -0.53
C PHE A 258 10.28 13.26 0.84
N SER A 259 10.06 11.95 0.95
CA SER A 259 10.07 11.24 2.23
C SER A 259 11.01 10.04 2.19
N ILE A 260 11.61 9.72 3.34
CA ILE A 260 12.51 8.58 3.50
C ILE A 260 11.95 7.54 4.47
N GLY A 261 11.97 6.27 4.04
CA GLY A 261 11.58 5.10 4.82
C GLY A 261 12.72 4.10 4.97
N PHE A 262 12.64 3.28 6.01
CA PHE A 262 13.60 2.23 6.34
C PHE A 262 12.84 0.91 6.55
N TRP A 263 13.41 -0.21 6.10
CA TRP A 263 12.82 -1.52 6.35
C TRP A 263 13.89 -2.58 6.64
N ILE A 264 13.41 -3.67 7.24
CA ILE A 264 14.13 -4.91 7.50
C ILE A 264 13.25 -6.01 6.89
N ALA A 265 13.72 -6.68 5.83
CA ALA A 265 12.97 -7.70 5.08
C ALA A 265 13.45 -9.12 5.36
#